data_AF-A0A960AV77-F1
#
_entry.id   AF-A0A960AV77-F1
#
_cell.length_a   1.000
_cell.length_b   1.000
_cell.length_c   1.000
_cell.angle_alpha   90.00
_cell.angle_beta   90.00
_cell.angle_gamma   90.00
#
_symmetry.space_group_name_H-M   'P 1'
#
loop_
_entity.id
_entity.type
_entity.pdbx_description
1 polymer ?
#
loop_
_entity_poly.entity_id
_entity_poly.type
_entity_poly.pdbx_seq_one_letter_code
_entity_poly.pdbx_strand_id
1 'polypeptide(L)' 'MALSIRLTPEDEERLERLARRTGRSKTFYVREAIHKYLGDLEDRFWADSVVREWEETDRQSHPAEDLWDELGV' A
#
# COMPACT_ATOMS: atom_id res chain seq x y z
N MET A 1 3.55 10.84 17.22
CA MET A 1 2.85 9.78 17.97
C MET A 1 3.71 8.51 17.91
N ALA A 2 3.80 7.72 18.97
CA ALA A 2 4.57 6.47 18.97
C ALA A 2 3.62 5.28 18.82
N LEU A 3 3.92 4.38 17.89
CA LEU A 3 3.21 3.11 17.68
C LEU A 3 4.08 1.97 18.21
N SER A 4 3.52 1.14 19.09
CA SER A 4 4.18 -0.09 19.55
C SER A 4 3.65 -1.28 18.76
N ILE A 5 4.55 -2.05 18.14
CA ILE A 5 4.21 -3.23 17.35
C ILE A 5 4.94 -4.45 17.90
N ARG A 6 4.28 -5.61 17.91
CA ARG A 6 4.92 -6.90 18.23
C ARG A 6 5.45 -7.51 16.94
N LEU A 7 6.74 -7.83 16.93
CA LEU A 7 7.38 -8.53 15.84
C LEU A 7 7.54 -10.02 16.18
N THR A 8 7.62 -10.84 15.15
CA THR A 8 8.05 -12.24 15.30
C THR A 8 9.53 -12.29 15.71
N PRO A 9 9.98 -13.33 16.42
CA PRO A 9 11.39 -13.50 16.74
C PRO A 9 12.29 -13.45 15.49
N GLU A 10 11.82 -14.01 14.38
CA GLU A 10 12.55 -14.07 13.11
C GLU A 10 12.75 -12.67 12.51
N ASP A 11 11.71 -11.83 12.49
CA ASP A 11 11.82 -10.49 11.93
C ASP A 11 12.67 -9.57 12.81
N GLU A 12 12.59 -9.73 14.14
CA GLU A 12 13.46 -9.01 15.05
C GLU A 12 14.94 -9.37 14.83
N GLU A 13 15.24 -10.65 14.63
CA GLU A 13 16.60 -11.10 14.35
C GLU A 13 17.11 -10.58 13.00
N ARG A 14 16.25 -10.56 11.96
CA ARG A 14 16.57 -9.97 10.65
C ARG A 14 16.89 -8.49 10.77
N LEU A 15 16.09 -7.72 11.52
CA LEU A 15 16.31 -6.30 11.76
C LEU A 15 17.59 -6.05 12.56
N GLU A 16 17.88 -6.86 13.58
CA GLU A 16 19.12 -6.79 14.36
C GLU A 16 20.35 -7.01 13.47
N ARG A 17 20.36 -8.07 12.65
CA ARG A 17 21.47 -8.34 11.72
C ARG A 17 21.65 -7.20 10.72
N LEU A 18 20.57 -6.65 10.19
CA LEU A 18 20.62 -5.54 9.24
C LEU A 18 21.18 -4.28 9.90
N ALA A 19 20.68 -3.93 11.08
CA ALA A 19 21.15 -2.81 11.88
C ALA A 19 22.65 -2.89 12.17
N ARG A 20 23.14 -4.05 12.63
CA ARG A 20 24.56 -4.28 12.90
C ARG A 20 25.44 -4.10 11.67
N ARG A 21 24.97 -4.57 10.51
CA ARG A 21 25.74 -4.52 9.25
C ARG A 21 25.87 -3.11 8.67
N THR A 22 24.90 -2.24 8.92
CA THR A 22 24.84 -0.91 8.30
C THR A 22 25.08 0.25 9.26
N GLY A 23 25.14 -0.02 10.57
CA GLY A 23 25.28 0.99 11.61
C GLY A 23 24.03 1.85 11.81
N ARG A 24 22.86 1.43 11.30
CA ARG A 24 21.58 2.12 11.50
C ARG A 24 20.72 1.41 12.55
N SER A 25 19.76 2.12 13.15
CA SER A 25 18.87 1.52 14.15
C SER A 25 17.81 0.61 13.51
N LYS A 26 17.26 -0.34 14.28
CA LYS A 26 16.10 -1.15 13.85
C LYS A 26 14.92 -0.28 13.44
N THR A 27 14.64 0.77 14.23
CA THR A 27 13.55 1.72 13.98
C THR A 27 13.69 2.41 12.62
N PHE A 28 14.91 2.70 12.17
CA PHE A 28 15.12 3.25 10.83
C PHE A 28 14.57 2.31 9.76
N TYR A 29 14.90 1.02 9.84
CA TYR A 29 14.44 0.01 8.88
C TYR A 29 12.96 -0.29 8.96
N VAL A 30 12.38 -0.31 10.15
CA VAL A 30 10.92 -0.46 10.31
C VAL A 30 10.19 0.69 9.61
N ARG A 31 10.64 1.94 9.81
CA ARG A 31 10.03 3.09 9.12
C ARG A 31 10.20 3.00 7.61
N GLU A 32 11.38 2.65 7.12
CA GLU A 32 11.62 2.48 5.68
C GLU A 32 10.72 1.40 5.07
N ALA A 33 10.56 0.27 5.76
CA ALA A 33 9.69 -0.82 5.31
C ALA A 33 8.22 -0.36 5.24
N ILE A 34 7.75 0.34 6.27
CA ILE A 34 6.40 0.93 6.27
C ILE A 34 6.26 1.90 5.10
N HIS A 35 7.19 2.82 4.91
CA HIS A 35 7.06 3.86 3.89
C HIS A 35 7.05 3.28 2.47
N LYS A 36 7.85 2.25 2.22
CA LYS A 36 7.87 1.55 0.93
C LYS A 36 6.58 0.78 0.64
N TYR A 37 5.93 0.24 1.66
CA TYR A 37 4.75 -0.60 1.49
C TYR A 37 3.42 0.17 1.61
N LEU A 38 3.45 1.37 2.21
CA LEU A 38 2.23 2.14 2.47
C LEU A 38 1.52 2.52 1.17
N GLY A 39 2.26 2.95 0.14
CA GLY A 39 1.67 3.30 -1.16
C GLY A 39 0.95 2.11 -1.81
N ASP A 40 1.58 0.93 -1.83
CA ASP A 40 0.96 -0.28 -2.37
C ASP A 40 -0.34 -0.66 -1.62
N LEU A 41 -0.37 -0.43 -0.30
CA LEU A 41 -1.57 -0.63 0.50
C LEU A 41 -2.65 0.40 0.16
N GLU A 42 -2.28 1.68 0.08
CA GLU A 42 -3.19 2.77 -0.28
C GLU A 42 -3.84 2.52 -1.64
N ASP A 43 -3.06 2.16 -2.66
CA ASP A 43 -3.56 1.83 -4.00
C ASP A 43 -4.51 0.63 -3.99
N ARG A 44 -4.15 -0.43 -3.25
CA ARG A 44 -4.98 -1.63 -3.12
C ARG A 44 -6.33 -1.32 -2.48
N PHE A 45 -6.32 -0.59 -1.37
CA PHE A 45 -7.55 -0.24 -0.67
C PHE A 45 -8.38 0.78 -1.45
N TRP A 46 -7.73 1.68 -2.20
CA TRP A 46 -8.40 2.61 -3.09
C TRP A 46 -9.14 1.89 -4.22
N ALA A 47 -8.50 0.93 -4.89
CA ALA A 47 -9.15 0.15 -5.94
C ALA A 47 -10.40 -0.57 -5.43
N ASP A 48 -10.31 -1.22 -4.26
CA ASP A 48 -11.45 -1.89 -3.62
C ASP A 48 -12.56 -0.89 -3.22
N SER A 49 -12.20 0.30 -2.74
CA SER A 49 -13.20 1.32 -2.38
C SER A 49 -13.90 1.94 -3.58
N VAL A 50 -13.18 2.19 -4.67
CA VAL A 50 -13.75 2.76 -5.91
C VAL A 50 -14.80 1.83 -6.51
N VAL A 51 -14.50 0.52 -6.57
CA VAL A 51 -15.46 -0.47 -7.09
C VAL A 51 -16.70 -0.53 -6.20
N ARG A 52 -16.53 -0.61 -4.88
CA ARG A 52 -17.66 -0.64 -3.95
C ARG A 52 -18.53 0.61 -4.02
N GLU A 53 -17.92 1.79 -4.02
CA GLU A 53 -18.66 3.06 -4.12
C GLU A 53 -19.41 3.14 -5.45
N TRP A 54 -18.83 2.65 -6.54
CA TRP A 54 -19.50 2.58 -7.83
C TRP A 54 -20.69 1.62 -7.82
N GLU A 55 -20.54 0.41 -7.24
CA GLU A 55 -21.64 -0.56 -7.08
C GLU A 55 -22.78 -0.04 -6.19
N GLU A 56 -22.48 0.83 -5.23
CA GLU A 56 -23.47 1.51 -4.38
C GLU A 56 -24.22 2.65 -5.11
N THR A 57 -23.74 3.10 -6.28
CA THR A 57 -24.42 4.09 -7.10
C THR A 57 -25.32 3.46 -8.17
N ASP A 58 -26.49 4.05 -8.42
CA ASP A 58 -27.40 3.68 -9.53
C ASP A 58 -26.86 4.07 -10.94
N ARG A 59 -25.55 4.26 -11.09
CA ARG A 59 -24.95 4.68 -12.36
C ARG A 59 -24.74 3.48 -13.27
N GLN A 60 -25.18 3.61 -14.53
CA GLN A 60 -24.89 2.59 -15.54
C GLN A 60 -23.44 2.71 -16.02
N SER A 61 -22.77 1.57 -16.17
CA SER A 61 -21.50 1.52 -16.91
C SER A 61 -21.79 1.64 -18.41
N HIS A 62 -20.86 2.24 -19.14
CA HIS A 62 -20.87 2.27 -20.58
C HIS A 62 -19.67 1.47 -21.13
N PRO A 63 -19.81 0.82 -22.30
CA PRO A 63 -18.71 0.15 -22.98
C PRO A 63 -17.49 1.07 -23.13
N ALA A 64 -16.30 0.49 -22.98
CA ALA A 64 -15.05 1.25 -23.15
C ALA A 64 -14.87 1.76 -24.59
N GLU A 65 -15.42 1.04 -25.58
CA GLU A 65 -15.46 1.45 -27.00
C GLU A 65 -16.13 2.81 -27.18
N ASP A 66 -17.31 3.00 -26.61
CA ASP A 66 -18.05 4.28 -26.68
C ASP A 66 -17.23 5.44 -26.10
N LEU A 67 -16.48 5.18 -25.01
CA LEU A 67 -15.60 6.16 -24.39
C LEU A 67 -14.38 6.48 -25.26
N TRP A 68 -13.78 5.48 -25.90
CA TRP A 68 -12.63 5.69 -26.78
C TRP A 68 -12.99 6.47 -28.03
N ASP A 69 -14.15 6.19 -28.61
CA ASP A 69 -14.69 6.96 -29.72
C ASP A 69 -14.94 8.43 -29.35
N GLU A 70 -15.46 8.70 -28.13
CA GLU A 70 -15.65 10.07 -27.63
C GLU A 70 -14.33 10.81 -27.40
N LEU A 71 -13.32 10.11 -26.86
CA LEU A 71 -12.01 10.69 -26.55
C LEU A 71 -11.06 10.76 -27.77
N GLY A 72 -11.41 10.08 -28.87
CA GLY A 72 -10.63 10.05 -30.10
C GLY A 72 -9.28 9.35 -29.98
N VAL A 73 -9.22 8.28 -29.16
CA VAL A 73 -8.01 7.47 -28.89
C VAL A 73 -8.10 6.06 -29.43
#